data_AF-A0A109FEI9-F1
#
_entry.id   AF-A0A109FEI9-F1
#
_cell.length_a   1.000
_cell.length_b   1.000
_cell.length_c   1.000
_cell.angle_alpha   90.00
_cell.angle_beta   90.00
_cell.angle_gamma   90.00
#
_symmetry.space_group_name_H-M   'P 1'
#
loop_
_entity.id
_entity.type
_entity.pdbx_description
1 polymer ?
#
loop_
_entity_poly.entity_id
_entity_poly.type
_entity_poly.pdbx_seq_one_letter_code
_entity_poly.pdbx_strand_id
1 'polypeptide(L)'
;MKVTINHYHAVATWKWNLKYSTAALDQQQEQEDDKDDDDDDDDVCGICRVAFDGCCPDCKIPGDGCPPVWGECTHVFHLHCLTKWLATESSKGQCPMDRRQWVTAGLPASAARTTPIAVPLRVPAQ
;
A
#
# COMPACT_ATOMS: atom_id res chain seq x y z
N MET A 1 -35.31 -13.37 -20.61
CA MET A 1 -34.96 -12.09 -21.27
C MET A 1 -33.45 -11.94 -21.19
N LYS A 2 -32.76 -11.60 -22.28
CA LYS A 2 -31.28 -11.55 -22.34
C LYS A 2 -30.85 -10.11 -22.62
N VAL A 3 -30.00 -9.56 -21.74
CA VAL A 3 -29.38 -8.23 -21.92
C VAL A 3 -27.94 -8.44 -22.36
N THR A 4 -27.49 -7.69 -23.35
CA THR A 4 -26.11 -7.69 -23.86
C THR A 4 -25.50 -6.29 -23.72
N ILE A 5 -24.35 -6.20 -23.03
CA ILE A 5 -23.59 -4.96 -22.90
C ILE A 5 -22.67 -4.83 -24.11
N ASN A 6 -22.89 -3.80 -24.92
CA ASN A 6 -22.12 -3.59 -26.17
C ASN A 6 -20.82 -2.81 -25.93
N HIS A 7 -20.84 -1.88 -24.98
CA HIS A 7 -19.70 -1.03 -24.65
C HIS A 7 -19.64 -0.79 -23.14
N TYR A 8 -18.44 -0.82 -22.58
CA TYR A 8 -18.17 -0.51 -21.19
C TYR A 8 -16.95 0.41 -21.12
N HIS A 9 -17.10 1.53 -20.42
CA HIS A 9 -16.02 2.48 -20.16
C HIS A 9 -15.65 2.39 -18.68
N ALA A 10 -14.62 1.59 -18.39
CA ALA A 10 -14.12 1.44 -17.04
C ALA A 10 -13.37 2.72 -16.61
N VAL A 11 -13.61 3.17 -15.38
CA VAL A 11 -12.77 4.14 -14.68
C VAL A 11 -12.26 3.45 -13.43
N ALA A 12 -10.97 3.58 -13.15
CA ALA A 12 -10.35 3.02 -11.96
C ALA A 12 -9.44 4.08 -11.33
N THR A 13 -9.43 4.10 -10.00
CA THR A 13 -8.42 4.77 -9.20
C THR A 13 -7.51 3.71 -8.60
N TRP A 14 -6.23 4.06 -8.41
CA TRP A 14 -5.27 3.20 -7.75
C TRP A 14 -5.25 3.56 -6.25
N LYS A 15 -5.02 2.57 -5.39
CA LYS A 15 -4.83 2.76 -3.95
C LYS A 15 -3.72 1.84 -3.47
N TRP A 16 -2.86 2.33 -2.57
CA TRP A 16 -1.82 1.52 -1.96
C TRP A 16 -2.41 0.38 -1.15
N ASN A 17 -1.85 -0.84 -1.29
CA ASN A 17 -2.27 -1.99 -0.50
C ASN A 17 -1.49 -2.02 0.83
N LEU A 18 -1.96 -1.24 1.82
CA LEU A 18 -1.30 -1.05 3.13
C LEU A 18 -1.73 -2.06 4.20
N LYS A 19 -2.63 -2.98 3.87
CA LYS A 19 -3.25 -3.94 4.80
C LYS A 19 -2.27 -4.81 5.60
N TYR A 20 -1.00 -4.88 5.18
CA TYR A 20 0.06 -5.57 5.91
C TYR A 20 0.51 -4.88 7.21
N SER A 21 0.13 -3.61 7.42
CA SER A 21 0.40 -2.85 8.64
C SER A 21 -0.27 -3.47 9.87
N THR A 22 -1.53 -3.90 9.72
CA THR A 22 -2.39 -4.42 10.80
C THR A 22 -2.61 -5.93 10.73
N ALA A 23 -2.43 -6.56 9.57
CA ALA A 23 -2.66 -8.00 9.36
C ALA A 23 -1.70 -8.94 10.13
N ALA A 24 -0.68 -8.42 10.83
CA ALA A 24 0.13 -9.22 11.74
C ALA A 24 -0.62 -9.59 13.05
N LEU A 25 -1.82 -9.03 13.30
CA LEU A 25 -2.61 -9.29 14.50
C LEU A 25 -3.92 -10.05 14.29
N ASP A 26 -4.31 -10.42 13.07
CA ASP A 26 -5.61 -11.10 12.90
C ASP A 26 -5.55 -12.34 12.00
N GLN A 27 -5.37 -13.49 12.64
CA GLN A 27 -5.61 -14.81 12.06
C GLN A 27 -6.96 -15.41 12.49
N GLN A 28 -7.87 -14.68 13.17
CA GLN A 28 -9.11 -15.27 13.64
C GLN A 28 -10.26 -14.25 13.78
N GLN A 29 -10.97 -13.92 12.70
CA GLN A 29 -12.42 -14.17 12.60
C GLN A 29 -13.01 -13.75 11.25
N GLU A 30 -13.44 -14.76 10.48
CA GLU A 30 -14.58 -14.63 9.59
C GLU A 30 -15.82 -14.44 10.49
N GLN A 31 -16.20 -13.21 10.83
CA GLN A 31 -17.54 -12.95 11.38
C GLN A 31 -17.94 -11.49 11.13
N GLU A 32 -18.86 -11.33 10.18
CA GLU A 32 -19.68 -10.13 10.00
C GLU A 32 -20.28 -9.72 11.36
N ASP A 33 -20.21 -8.44 11.75
CA ASP A 33 -21.22 -7.71 12.53
C ASP A 33 -20.74 -6.27 12.84
N ASP A 34 -21.39 -5.29 12.20
CA ASP A 34 -21.58 -3.87 12.59
C ASP A 34 -20.50 -3.18 13.46
N LYS A 35 -19.42 -2.69 12.83
CA LYS A 35 -18.65 -1.56 13.36
C LYS A 35 -18.48 -0.47 12.30
N ASP A 36 -19.33 0.54 12.41
CA ASP A 36 -19.05 1.89 11.94
C ASP A 36 -17.89 2.45 12.80
N ASP A 37 -16.63 2.29 12.40
CA ASP A 37 -15.51 3.01 13.01
C ASP A 37 -14.39 3.24 11.97
N ASP A 38 -14.04 4.50 11.80
CA ASP A 38 -13.09 5.13 10.87
C ASP A 38 -11.73 4.40 10.66
N ASP A 39 -11.65 3.49 9.67
CA ASP A 39 -10.40 2.86 9.16
C ASP A 39 -9.49 3.82 8.35
N ASP A 40 -9.73 5.14 8.38
CA ASP A 40 -8.94 6.11 7.59
C ASP A 40 -7.57 6.46 8.24
N ASP A 41 -7.40 6.21 9.55
CA ASP A 41 -6.18 6.56 10.28
C ASP A 41 -4.98 5.63 9.98
N ASP A 42 -5.23 4.40 9.56
CA ASP A 42 -4.17 3.42 9.23
C ASP A 42 -3.51 3.71 7.86
N ASP A 43 -4.14 4.54 7.03
CA ASP A 43 -3.62 4.98 5.74
C ASP A 43 -2.78 6.28 5.82
N VAL A 44 -2.30 6.62 7.03
CA VAL A 44 -1.56 7.86 7.29
C VAL A 44 -0.09 7.60 7.68
N CYS A 45 0.82 8.40 7.13
CA CYS A 45 2.23 8.33 7.51
C CYS A 45 2.44 8.81 8.97
N GLY A 46 2.96 7.95 9.84
CA GLY A 46 3.17 8.26 11.26
C GLY A 46 4.11 9.44 11.56
N ILE A 47 4.93 9.87 10.58
CA ILE A 47 5.85 11.01 10.71
C ILE A 47 5.20 12.34 10.31
N CYS A 48 4.59 12.42 9.12
CA CYS A 48 4.04 13.67 8.59
C CYS A 48 2.52 13.80 8.77
N ARG A 49 1.83 12.76 9.23
CA ARG A 49 0.38 12.70 9.44
C ARG A 49 -0.44 13.03 8.18
N VAL A 50 0.10 12.71 7.00
CA VAL A 50 -0.59 12.85 5.70
C VAL A 50 -0.87 11.45 5.15
N ALA A 51 -2.02 11.28 4.50
CA ALA A 51 -2.40 10.04 3.83
C ALA A 51 -1.35 9.60 2.79
N PHE A 52 -1.17 8.28 2.63
CA PHE A 52 -0.18 7.73 1.69
C PHE A 52 -0.52 7.92 0.20
N ASP A 53 -1.79 8.17 -0.11
CA ASP A 53 -2.24 8.57 -1.45
C ASP A 53 -1.95 10.05 -1.74
N GLY A 54 -1.61 10.80 -0.69
CA GLY A 54 -1.22 12.20 -0.75
C GLY A 54 0.29 12.42 -0.90
N CYS A 55 0.66 13.69 -0.91
CA CYS A 55 2.03 14.13 -1.07
C CYS A 55 2.60 14.54 0.28
N CYS A 56 3.84 14.15 0.59
CA CYS A 56 4.52 14.61 1.80
C CYS A 56 4.61 16.16 1.84
N PRO A 57 4.74 16.82 3.01
CA PRO A 57 4.81 18.29 3.08
C PRO A 57 6.02 18.89 2.35
N ASP A 58 7.11 18.12 2.19
CA ASP A 58 8.30 18.52 1.42
C ASP A 58 8.12 18.29 -0.10
N CYS A 59 7.04 17.64 -0.51
CA CYS A 59 6.77 17.20 -1.87
C CYS A 59 5.65 18.08 -2.48
N LYS A 60 5.86 18.69 -3.66
CA LYS A 60 4.92 19.67 -4.23
C LYS A 60 3.91 19.08 -5.23
N ILE A 61 4.23 17.96 -5.86
CA ILE A 61 3.42 17.35 -6.92
C ILE A 61 3.07 15.93 -6.50
N PRO A 62 1.78 15.57 -6.38
CA PRO A 62 1.37 14.19 -6.12
C PRO A 62 1.84 13.31 -7.29
N GLY A 63 2.65 12.29 -7.01
CA GLY A 63 3.30 11.45 -8.02
C GLY A 63 4.43 10.60 -7.45
N ASP A 64 5.31 10.09 -8.32
CA ASP A 64 6.33 9.06 -8.05
C ASP A 64 7.49 9.51 -7.12
N GLY A 65 7.43 10.74 -6.60
CA GLY A 65 8.50 11.31 -5.80
C GLY A 65 8.56 10.82 -4.35
N CYS A 66 7.48 10.24 -3.81
CA CYS A 66 7.44 9.86 -2.40
C CYS A 66 6.53 8.63 -2.13
N PRO A 67 6.91 7.45 -2.63
CA PRO A 67 6.14 6.24 -2.38
C PRO A 67 6.18 5.85 -0.89
N PRO A 68 5.15 5.12 -0.40
CA PRO A 68 5.24 4.44 0.88
C PRO A 68 6.34 3.38 0.84
N VAL A 69 7.06 3.27 1.94
CA VAL A 69 8.12 2.28 2.15
C VAL A 69 7.83 1.45 3.39
N TRP A 70 7.98 0.13 3.26
CA TRP A 70 7.74 -0.82 4.33
C TRP A 70 9.06 -1.16 5.03
N GLY A 71 9.02 -1.19 6.36
CA GLY A 71 10.08 -1.75 7.17
C GLY A 71 9.86 -3.24 7.39
N GLU A 72 10.93 -3.99 7.67
CA GLU A 72 10.81 -5.36 8.22
C GLU A 72 10.03 -5.40 9.54
N CYS A 73 9.97 -4.25 10.22
CA CYS A 73 9.17 -4.03 11.43
C CYS A 73 7.67 -3.78 11.16
N THR A 74 7.17 -4.09 9.96
CA THR A 74 5.77 -3.88 9.49
C THR A 74 5.27 -2.44 9.48
N HIS A 75 6.04 -1.46 9.95
CA HIS A 75 5.70 -0.04 9.87
C HIS A 75 5.92 0.53 8.46
N VAL A 76 5.02 1.43 8.06
CA VAL A 76 5.03 2.08 6.75
C VAL A 76 5.20 3.60 6.92
N PHE A 77 6.04 4.19 6.09
CA PHE A 77 6.24 5.64 6.06
C PHE A 77 6.40 6.14 4.63
N HIS A 78 6.20 7.43 4.41
CA HIS A 78 6.65 8.08 3.18
C HIS A 78 8.18 8.02 3.07
N LEU A 79 8.71 7.74 1.87
CA LEU A 79 10.16 7.67 1.62
C LEU A 79 10.93 8.90 2.12
N HIS A 80 10.49 10.12 1.80
CA HIS A 80 11.17 11.34 2.23
C HIS A 80 11.08 11.58 3.74
N CYS A 81 9.93 11.27 4.35
CA CYS A 81 9.75 11.41 5.78
C CYS A 81 10.69 10.48 6.54
N LEU A 82 10.79 9.23 6.10
CA LEU A 82 11.71 8.25 6.67
C LEU A 82 13.17 8.67 6.45
N THR A 83 13.55 9.07 5.23
CA THR A 83 14.93 9.44 4.91
C THR A 83 15.40 10.62 5.76
N LYS A 84 14.53 11.63 5.95
CA LYS A 84 14.79 12.78 6.81
C LYS A 84 14.95 12.38 8.28
N TRP A 85 14.13 11.43 8.74
CA TRP A 85 14.25 10.86 10.08
C TRP A 85 15.58 10.14 10.28
N LEU A 86 15.93 9.21 9.38
CA LEU A 86 17.18 8.43 9.45
C LEU A 86 18.43 9.30 9.31
N ALA A 87 18.35 10.42 8.59
CA ALA A 87 19.44 11.40 8.50
C ALA A 87 19.67 12.18 9.80
N THR A 88 18.70 12.20 10.72
CA THR A 88 18.85 12.87 12.02
C THR A 88 19.68 11.98 12.96
N GLU A 89 20.75 12.53 13.54
CA GLU A 89 21.70 11.79 14.39
C GLU A 89 21.04 11.16 15.64
N SER A 90 20.00 11.80 16.17
CA SER A 90 19.23 11.29 17.32
C SER A 90 18.43 10.02 17.01
N SER A 91 18.11 9.78 15.74
CA SER A 91 17.35 8.60 15.31
C SER A 91 18.17 7.32 15.45
N LYS A 92 19.50 7.40 15.37
CA LYS A 92 20.42 6.24 15.35
C LYS A 92 20.04 5.19 14.28
N GLY A 93 19.39 5.62 13.20
CA GLY A 93 18.89 4.71 12.17
C GLY A 93 17.74 3.82 12.61
N GLN A 94 17.00 4.21 13.66
CA GLN A 94 15.90 3.44 14.22
C GLN A 94 14.55 3.85 13.63
N CYS A 95 13.61 2.91 13.58
CA CYS A 95 12.23 3.15 13.24
C CYS A 95 11.55 4.12 14.25
N PRO A 96 10.78 5.13 13.79
CA PRO A 96 10.10 6.07 14.67
C PRO A 96 9.08 5.44 15.63
N MET A 97 8.44 4.33 15.24
CA MET A 97 7.35 3.72 16.00
C MET A 97 7.87 2.74 17.07
N ASP A 98 8.77 1.83 16.71
CA ASP A 98 9.20 0.74 17.59
C ASP A 98 10.69 0.81 18.01
N ARG A 99 11.42 1.82 17.53
CA ARG A 99 12.85 2.07 17.83
C ARG A 99 13.80 0.93 17.48
N ARG A 100 13.36 -0.03 16.66
CA ARG A 100 14.24 -1.08 16.11
C ARG A 100 15.09 -0.51 15.00
N GLN A 101 16.24 -1.13 14.73
CA GLN A 101 17.08 -0.74 13.58
C GLN A 101 16.25 -0.82 12.29
N TRP A 102 16.19 0.26 11.52
CA TRP A 102 15.41 0.28 10.29
C TRP A 102 16.09 -0.57 9.22
N VAL A 103 15.30 -1.47 8.62
CA VAL A 103 15.65 -2.22 7.42
C VAL A 103 14.47 -2.12 6.47
N THR A 104 14.70 -1.60 5.27
CA THR A 104 13.66 -1.50 4.23
C THR A 104 13.35 -2.90 3.75
N ALA A 105 12.10 -3.33 3.91
CA ALA A 105 11.64 -4.59 3.35
C ALA A 105 11.79 -4.51 1.82
N GLY A 106 12.53 -5.46 1.23
CA GLY A 106 12.44 -5.68 -0.20
C GLY A 106 10.96 -5.93 -0.56
N LEU A 107 10.53 -5.52 -1.77
CA LEU A 107 9.15 -5.75 -2.22
C LEU A 107 8.69 -7.15 -1.77
N PRO A 108 7.55 -7.29 -1.07
CA PRO A 108 7.10 -8.60 -0.64
C PRO A 108 7.02 -9.47 -1.89
N ALA A 109 7.73 -10.60 -1.88
CA ALA A 109 7.80 -11.56 -2.98
C ALA A 109 6.42 -12.06 -3.47
N SER A 110 5.34 -11.68 -2.79
CA SER A 110 3.95 -11.95 -3.16
C SER A 110 3.42 -11.11 -4.33
N ALA A 111 4.11 -10.05 -4.78
CA ALA A 111 3.68 -9.27 -5.96
C ALA A 111 3.92 -10.00 -7.30
N ALA A 112 4.67 -11.10 -7.32
CA ALA A 112 5.01 -11.84 -8.53
C ALA A 112 3.92 -12.82 -9.03
N ARG A 113 2.71 -12.81 -8.45
CA ARG A 113 1.58 -13.61 -8.95
C ARG A 113 0.81 -12.85 -10.03
N THR A 114 1.49 -12.47 -11.10
CA THR A 114 0.83 -12.22 -12.38
C THR A 114 0.44 -13.58 -12.95
N THR A 115 -0.77 -14.06 -12.68
CA THR A 115 -1.35 -15.10 -13.53
C THR A 115 -1.43 -14.54 -14.95
N PRO A 116 -0.74 -15.13 -15.94
CA PRO A 116 -1.00 -14.75 -17.32
C PRO A 116 -2.45 -15.13 -17.61
N ILE A 117 -3.28 -14.14 -17.94
CA ILE A 117 -4.57 -14.36 -18.58
C ILE A 117 -4.27 -15.11 -19.88
N ALA A 118 -4.47 -16.42 -19.88
CA ALA A 118 -4.44 -17.22 -21.08
C ALA A 118 -5.63 -16.80 -21.95
N VAL A 119 -5.38 -15.90 -22.90
CA VAL A 119 -6.33 -15.61 -23.98
C VAL A 119 -6.38 -16.86 -24.86
N PRO A 120 -7.54 -17.54 -25.01
CA PRO A 120 -7.62 -18.66 -25.92
C PRO A 120 -7.50 -18.14 -27.36
N LEU A 121 -6.39 -18.47 -28.00
CA LEU A 121 -6.22 -18.34 -29.46
C LEU A 121 -7.28 -19.19 -30.15
N ARG A 122 -8.35 -18.55 -30.62
CA ARG A 122 -9.38 -19.18 -31.45
C ARG A 122 -8.82 -19.37 -32.87
N VAL A 123 -8.43 -20.60 -33.18
CA VAL A 123 -8.05 -21.02 -34.53
C VAL A 123 -9.31 -21.01 -35.42
N PRO A 124 -9.30 -20.39 -36.61
CA PRO A 124 -10.43 -20.47 -37.53
C PRO A 124 -10.46 -21.87 -38.17
N ALA A 125 -11.64 -22.50 -38.12
CA ALA A 125 -11.93 -23.72 -38.86
C ALA A 125 -12.01 -23.42 -40.36
N GLN A 126 -11.50 -24.36 -41.15
CA GLN A 126 -11.47 -24.37 -42.61
C GLN A 126 -12.86 -24.60 -43.21
#